data_AF-A0A1D7YQG4-F1
#
_entry.id   AF-A0A1D7YQG4-F1
#
_cell.length_a   1.000
_cell.length_b   1.000
_cell.length_c   1.000
_cell.angle_alpha   90.00
_cell.angle_beta   90.00
_cell.angle_gamma   90.00
#
_symmetry.space_group_name_H-M   'P 1'
#
loop_
_entity.id
_entity.type
_entity.pdbx_description
1 polymer ?
#
loop_
_entity_poly.entity_id
_entity_poly.type
_entity_poly.pdbx_seq_one_letter_code
_entity_poly.pdbx_strand_id
1 'polypeptide(L)'
;MQILNNNQNTNFTGAFRFKPDEIKAKADVPQLFTQGKQVFHDILEKGDEVIVLRNNYDKRVGNYIKENNIEGIEYYPEINTKSGLDDEHPEGLLTLIKDKAVIVKKNMQEIFETIATQKSPKKMKAHNVNKELIKISDALRLNIENPKIVSNKSFTRVRDDNKKRTIELIAPNKATTYVHVVPDSLNESSTKCIINGKGELVKKFETPTDIIRFNKLFKKMKTENVNQLIIK
;
A
#
# COMPACT_ATOMS: atom_id res chain seq x y z
N MET A 1 5.02 -29.92 13.47
CA MET A 1 4.33 -28.72 12.95
C MET A 1 5.32 -27.93 12.11
N GLN A 2 5.02 -27.72 10.83
CA GLN A 2 5.87 -26.90 9.95
C GLN A 2 5.72 -25.43 10.33
N ILE A 3 6.83 -24.79 10.68
CA ILE A 3 6.95 -23.35 10.81
C ILE A 3 6.82 -22.77 9.40
N LEU A 4 5.66 -22.19 9.08
CA LEU A 4 5.51 -21.37 7.89
C LEU A 4 6.28 -20.06 8.16
N ASN A 5 7.56 -20.04 7.81
CA ASN A 5 8.32 -18.81 7.64
C ASN A 5 7.70 -18.02 6.50
N ASN A 6 6.66 -17.26 6.83
CA ASN A 6 6.09 -16.26 5.95
C ASN A 6 7.11 -15.12 5.91
N ASN A 7 8.02 -15.21 4.94
CA ASN A 7 9.01 -14.20 4.56
C ASN A 7 8.31 -12.92 4.05
N GLN A 8 7.49 -12.29 4.90
CA GLN A 8 7.12 -10.90 4.71
C GLN A 8 8.30 -10.09 5.26
N ASN A 9 9.08 -9.47 4.38
CA ASN A 9 10.01 -8.39 4.74
C ASN A 9 9.20 -7.23 5.32
N THR A 10 8.78 -7.35 6.58
CA THR A 10 8.03 -6.33 7.30
C THR A 10 9.01 -5.44 8.00
N ASN A 11 9.42 -4.40 7.29
CA ASN A 11 10.28 -3.38 7.86
C ASN A 11 9.50 -2.53 8.87
N PHE A 12 9.97 -2.53 10.10
CA PHE A 12 9.59 -1.55 11.11
C PHE A 12 10.55 -0.36 11.02
N THR A 13 10.01 0.85 11.13
CA THR A 13 10.78 2.10 11.15
C THR A 13 10.14 3.04 12.13
N GLY A 14 10.92 3.50 13.10
CA GLY A 14 10.44 4.36 14.17
C GLY A 14 9.96 3.58 15.38
N ALA A 15 10.23 4.14 16.55
CA ALA A 15 9.58 3.74 17.79
C ALA A 15 9.21 4.97 18.62
N PHE A 16 8.12 4.88 19.37
CA PHE A 16 7.71 5.90 20.34
C PHE A 16 7.71 5.28 21.72
N ARG A 17 8.33 5.97 22.68
CA ARG A 17 8.27 5.62 24.08
C ARG A 17 7.35 6.59 24.81
N PHE A 18 6.36 6.03 25.49
CA PHE A 18 5.44 6.72 26.37
C PHE A 18 5.86 6.49 27.81
N LYS A 19 6.00 7.58 28.56
CA LYS A 19 6.36 7.51 29.99
C LYS A 19 5.23 6.90 30.84
N PRO A 20 5.52 6.48 32.07
CA PRO A 20 4.52 5.91 32.98
C PRO A 20 3.24 6.75 33.14
N ASP A 21 3.39 8.06 33.17
CA ASP A 21 2.29 9.01 33.40
C ASP A 21 1.39 9.21 32.17
N GLU A 22 1.82 8.78 30.98
CA GLU A 22 1.09 8.95 29.71
C GLU A 22 0.02 7.88 29.51
N ILE A 23 -0.83 7.66 30.52
CA ILE A 23 -1.81 6.55 30.61
C ILE A 23 -2.76 6.53 29.40
N LYS A 24 -3.28 7.70 29.00
CA LYS A 24 -4.20 7.81 27.87
C LYS A 24 -3.52 7.48 26.54
N ALA A 25 -2.30 7.97 26.33
CA ALA A 25 -1.55 7.71 25.11
C ALA A 25 -1.19 6.22 24.97
N LYS A 26 -0.78 5.59 26.08
CA LYS A 26 -0.53 4.14 26.18
C LYS A 26 -1.76 3.30 25.82
N ALA A 27 -2.95 3.71 26.25
CA ALA A 27 -4.19 3.03 25.89
C ALA A 27 -4.60 3.23 24.43
N ASP A 28 -4.48 4.46 23.92
CA ASP A 28 -5.08 4.87 22.65
C ASP A 28 -4.17 4.62 21.44
N VAL A 29 -2.87 4.89 21.54
CA VAL A 29 -1.94 4.79 20.42
C VAL A 29 -1.84 3.38 19.84
N PRO A 30 -1.75 2.29 20.64
CA PRO A 30 -1.78 0.94 20.11
C PRO A 30 -3.07 0.60 19.36
N GLN A 31 -4.20 1.18 19.77
CA GLN A 31 -5.52 0.95 19.15
C GLN A 31 -5.66 1.65 17.79
N LEU A 32 -4.81 2.63 17.48
CA LEU A 32 -4.74 3.21 16.13
C LEU A 32 -4.41 2.15 15.07
N PHE A 33 -3.80 1.03 15.44
CA PHE A 33 -3.32 0.02 14.49
C PHE A 33 -3.93 -1.36 14.75
N THR A 34 -4.52 -1.97 13.72
CA THR A 34 -4.96 -3.38 13.78
C THR A 34 -3.80 -4.35 13.58
N GLN A 35 -2.79 -3.96 12.80
CA GLN A 35 -1.57 -4.73 12.51
C GLN A 35 -0.40 -3.78 12.30
N GLY A 36 0.83 -4.31 12.32
CA GLY A 36 2.03 -3.54 12.01
C GLY A 36 2.50 -2.62 13.14
N LYS A 37 2.26 -3.06 14.37
CA LYS A 37 2.83 -2.52 15.59
C LYS A 37 3.40 -3.68 16.40
N GLN A 38 4.37 -3.38 17.25
CA GLN A 38 4.80 -4.22 18.35
C GLN A 38 4.83 -3.33 19.60
N VAL A 39 4.23 -3.81 20.68
CA VAL A 39 4.11 -3.05 21.92
C VAL A 39 4.95 -3.76 22.96
N PHE A 40 5.79 -2.98 23.63
CA PHE A 40 6.71 -3.45 24.65
C PHE A 40 6.43 -2.67 25.92
N HIS A 41 6.48 -3.35 27.06
CA HIS A 41 6.21 -2.77 28.37
C HIS A 41 7.48 -2.85 29.23
N ASP A 42 7.62 -1.91 30.18
CA ASP A 42 8.67 -1.92 31.20
C ASP A 42 10.10 -2.01 30.61
N ILE A 43 10.39 -1.15 29.63
CA ILE A 43 11.63 -1.19 28.84
C ILE A 43 12.75 -0.39 29.47
N LEU A 44 12.57 0.91 29.68
CA LEU A 44 13.60 1.75 30.31
C LEU A 44 13.24 2.08 31.76
N GLU A 45 11.96 2.24 32.07
CA GLU A 45 11.45 2.42 33.43
C GLU A 45 10.13 1.68 33.62
N LYS A 46 9.85 1.29 34.87
CA LYS A 46 8.62 0.58 35.20
C LYS A 46 7.39 1.43 34.86
N GLY A 47 6.48 0.87 34.08
CA GLY A 47 5.25 1.48 33.64
C GLY A 47 5.36 2.20 32.29
N ASP A 48 6.55 2.28 31.68
CA ASP A 48 6.67 2.81 30.31
C ASP A 48 6.21 1.81 29.25
N GLU A 49 5.89 2.35 28.08
CA GLU A 49 5.57 1.55 26.91
C GLU A 49 6.31 2.04 25.69
N VAL A 50 6.91 1.12 24.94
CA VAL A 50 7.53 1.40 23.66
C VAL A 50 6.72 0.75 22.57
N ILE A 51 6.22 1.54 21.63
CA ILE A 51 5.59 1.04 20.42
C ILE A 51 6.56 1.15 19.25
N VAL A 52 6.85 0.01 18.62
CA VAL A 52 7.64 -0.07 17.39
C VAL A 52 6.67 -0.23 16.22
N LEU A 53 6.80 0.61 15.19
CA LEU A 53 5.79 0.74 14.15
C LEU A 53 6.30 0.30 12.78
N ARG A 54 5.41 -0.27 11.96
CA ARG A 54 5.70 -0.53 10.55
C ARG A 54 5.81 0.78 9.79
N ASN A 55 6.61 0.73 8.73
CA ASN A 55 6.82 1.81 7.75
C ASN A 55 5.64 2.78 7.62
N ASN A 56 5.87 4.04 8.03
CA ASN A 56 5.01 5.22 7.84
C ASN A 56 3.78 5.34 8.75
N TYR A 57 3.77 4.63 9.86
CA TYR A 57 2.76 4.84 10.90
C TYR A 57 3.14 5.93 11.89
N ASP A 58 4.40 6.37 11.89
CA ASP A 58 4.90 7.50 12.68
C ASP A 58 4.08 8.77 12.46
N LYS A 59 3.65 9.06 11.22
CA LYS A 59 2.78 10.21 10.91
C LYS A 59 1.44 10.15 11.63
N ARG A 60 0.87 8.95 11.77
CA ARG A 60 -0.41 8.76 12.44
C ARG A 60 -0.29 8.97 13.94
N VAL A 61 0.79 8.44 14.54
CA VAL A 61 1.10 8.69 15.95
C VAL A 61 1.43 10.15 16.19
N GLY A 62 2.26 10.78 15.35
CA GLY A 62 2.56 12.21 15.40
C GLY A 62 1.32 13.10 15.33
N ASN A 63 0.38 12.80 14.42
CA ASN A 63 -0.90 13.52 14.34
C ASN A 63 -1.73 13.34 15.63
N TYR A 64 -1.83 12.11 16.13
CA TYR A 64 -2.57 11.84 17.36
C TYR A 64 -2.00 12.60 18.56
N ILE A 65 -0.68 12.57 18.72
CA ILE A 65 0.04 13.29 19.77
C ILE A 65 -0.22 14.79 19.66
N LYS A 66 -0.15 15.35 18.43
CA LYS A 66 -0.42 16.76 18.16
C LYS A 66 -1.87 17.15 18.47
N GLU A 67 -2.84 16.34 18.06
CA GLU A 67 -4.27 16.61 18.26
C GLU A 67 -4.68 16.53 19.74
N ASN A 68 -4.00 15.71 20.53
CA ASN A 68 -4.30 15.50 21.95
C ASN A 68 -3.35 16.26 22.91
N ASN A 69 -2.44 17.09 22.39
CA ASN A 69 -1.42 17.81 23.15
C ASN A 69 -0.68 16.91 24.15
N ILE A 70 -0.27 15.72 23.70
CA ILE A 70 0.48 14.79 24.56
C ILE A 70 1.94 15.23 24.60
N GLU A 71 2.49 15.34 25.80
CA GLU A 71 3.88 15.75 26.05
C GLU A 71 4.71 14.57 26.57
N GLY A 72 6.01 14.78 26.79
CA GLY A 72 6.86 13.80 27.46
C GLY A 72 7.18 12.51 26.69
N ILE A 73 6.87 12.45 25.39
CA ILE A 73 7.14 11.30 24.52
C ILE A 73 8.58 11.34 23.98
N GLU A 74 9.21 10.18 23.90
CA GLU A 74 10.51 10.03 23.22
C GLU A 74 10.30 9.30 21.89
N TYR A 75 10.88 9.84 20.82
CA TYR A 75 10.77 9.26 19.48
C TYR A 75 12.14 8.82 18.96
N TYR A 76 12.21 7.59 18.48
CA TYR A 76 13.42 6.94 17.99
C TYR A 76 13.29 6.67 16.48
N PRO A 77 13.65 7.64 15.62
CA PRO A 77 13.42 7.54 14.17
C PRO A 77 14.26 6.45 13.49
N GLU A 78 15.38 6.04 14.10
CA GLU A 78 16.33 5.10 13.51
C GLU A 78 16.14 3.64 13.94
N ILE A 79 15.21 3.35 14.85
CA ILE A 79 14.88 1.96 15.17
C ILE A 79 14.26 1.32 13.94
N ASN A 80 15.04 0.48 13.27
CA ASN A 80 14.65 -0.22 12.06
C ASN A 80 14.96 -1.71 12.16
N THR A 81 13.99 -2.55 11.80
CA THR A 81 14.13 -4.02 11.84
C THR A 81 13.44 -4.63 10.64
N LYS A 82 14.04 -5.65 10.01
CA LYS A 82 13.52 -6.26 8.77
C LYS A 82 12.33 -7.20 9.01
N SER A 83 12.24 -7.77 10.21
CA SER A 83 11.28 -8.81 10.60
C SER A 83 10.50 -8.46 11.88
N GLY A 84 10.70 -7.26 12.43
CA GLY A 84 10.28 -6.95 13.80
C GLY A 84 11.31 -7.43 14.83
N LEU A 85 10.92 -7.31 16.09
CA LEU A 85 11.66 -7.79 17.26
C LEU A 85 10.89 -8.95 17.91
N ASP A 86 11.52 -9.67 18.82
CA ASP A 86 10.79 -10.61 19.68
C ASP A 86 10.03 -9.77 20.73
N ASP A 87 8.70 -9.85 20.73
CA ASP A 87 7.82 -9.12 21.65
C ASP A 87 7.67 -9.78 23.02
N GLU A 88 8.08 -11.05 23.16
CA GLU A 88 8.22 -11.72 24.46
C GLU A 88 9.56 -11.40 25.13
N HIS A 89 10.60 -11.13 24.32
CA HIS A 89 11.99 -10.90 24.76
C HIS A 89 12.52 -9.52 24.27
N PRO A 90 12.40 -8.45 25.10
CA PRO A 90 12.70 -7.08 24.69
C PRO A 90 14.19 -6.74 24.56
N GLU A 91 15.10 -7.69 24.74
CA GLU A 91 16.56 -7.47 24.72
C GLU A 91 17.00 -6.87 23.38
N GLY A 92 16.42 -7.32 22.27
CA GLY A 92 16.69 -6.76 20.95
C GLY A 92 16.29 -5.29 20.84
N LEU A 93 15.16 -4.90 21.45
CA LEU A 93 14.74 -3.51 21.51
C LEU A 93 15.67 -2.68 22.39
N LEU A 94 16.06 -3.21 23.55
CA LEU A 94 16.98 -2.55 24.48
C LEU A 94 18.33 -2.25 23.83
N THR A 95 18.88 -3.20 23.08
CA THR A 95 20.13 -2.98 22.32
C THR A 95 19.97 -1.86 21.30
N LEU A 96 18.86 -1.82 20.57
CA LEU A 96 18.60 -0.76 19.58
C LEU A 96 18.38 0.61 20.23
N ILE A 97 17.66 0.68 21.33
CA ILE A 97 17.46 1.93 22.07
C ILE A 97 18.80 2.46 22.59
N LYS A 98 19.67 1.58 23.13
CA LYS A 98 21.01 1.98 23.60
C LYS A 98 21.90 2.46 22.46
N ASP A 99 21.95 1.73 21.35
CA ASP A 99 22.74 2.09 20.16
C ASP A 99 22.26 3.41 19.53
N LYS A 100 20.94 3.63 19.49
CA LYS A 100 20.30 4.79 18.85
C LYS A 100 19.95 5.92 19.80
N ALA A 101 20.37 5.86 21.07
CA ALA A 101 20.04 6.85 22.10
C ALA A 101 20.47 8.28 21.73
N VAL A 102 21.53 8.44 20.91
CA VAL A 102 22.03 9.74 20.45
C VAL A 102 21.03 10.46 19.52
N ILE A 103 20.11 9.72 18.89
CA ILE A 103 19.23 10.22 17.83
C ILE A 103 17.78 10.36 18.34
N VAL A 104 17.56 10.11 19.63
CA VAL A 104 16.25 10.25 20.28
C VAL A 104 15.77 11.70 20.21
N LYS A 105 14.53 11.88 19.76
CA LYS A 105 13.86 13.17 19.69
C LYS A 105 12.92 13.28 20.89
N LYS A 106 13.16 14.27 21.76
CA LYS A 106 12.35 14.50 22.96
C LYS A 106 11.55 15.80 22.89
N ASN A 107 11.96 16.72 22.02
CA ASN A 107 11.25 17.96 21.78
C ASN A 107 10.13 17.73 20.75
N MET A 108 8.91 18.17 21.05
CA MET A 108 7.74 17.95 20.21
C MET A 108 7.88 18.51 18.78
N GLN A 109 8.47 19.70 18.64
CA GLN A 109 8.71 20.30 17.33
C GLN A 109 9.70 19.45 16.52
N GLU A 110 10.79 19.01 17.16
CA GLU A 110 11.80 18.15 16.54
C GLU A 110 11.23 16.78 16.12
N ILE A 111 10.33 16.20 16.94
CA ILE A 111 9.59 14.99 16.63
C ILE A 111 8.76 15.20 15.35
N PHE A 112 7.96 16.26 15.30
CA PHE A 112 7.09 16.53 14.16
C PHE A 112 7.86 16.84 12.87
N GLU A 113 8.95 17.61 12.95
CA GLU A 113 9.82 17.90 11.82
C GLU A 113 10.51 16.63 11.29
N THR A 114 10.98 15.76 12.19
CA THR A 114 11.57 14.48 11.83
C THR A 114 10.54 13.58 11.12
N ILE A 115 9.33 13.46 11.67
CA ILE A 115 8.23 12.70 11.07
C ILE A 115 7.78 13.29 9.72
N ALA A 116 7.79 14.61 9.58
CA ALA A 116 7.42 15.29 8.34
C ALA A 116 8.43 15.02 7.21
N THR A 117 9.73 15.02 7.53
CA THR A 117 10.84 14.76 6.60
C THR A 117 11.05 13.29 6.28
N GLN A 118 10.49 12.37 7.07
CA GLN A 118 10.44 10.96 6.70
C GLN A 118 9.79 10.81 5.32
N LYS A 119 10.51 10.12 4.43
CA LYS A 119 10.01 9.77 3.09
C LYS A 119 8.71 9.01 3.30
N SER A 120 7.59 9.67 3.00
CA SER A 120 6.28 9.05 2.92
C SER A 120 6.41 7.74 2.13
N PRO A 121 5.63 6.69 2.46
CA PRO A 121 5.62 5.51 1.61
C PRO A 121 5.27 6.05 0.23
N LYS A 122 5.93 5.56 -0.82
CA LYS A 122 5.36 5.70 -2.16
C LYS A 122 3.90 5.26 -2.04
N LYS A 123 2.96 6.23 -2.09
CA LYS A 123 1.52 5.95 -2.09
C LYS A 123 1.32 4.77 -3.03
N MET A 124 0.67 3.72 -2.55
CA MET A 124 0.34 2.54 -3.35
C MET A 124 -0.25 3.05 -4.66
N LYS A 125 0.43 2.77 -5.77
CA LYS A 125 0.30 3.58 -6.98
C LYS A 125 -1.05 3.35 -7.67
N ALA A 126 -2.06 4.16 -7.33
CA ALA A 126 -3.05 4.62 -8.31
C ALA A 126 -2.36 5.14 -9.59
N HIS A 127 -1.10 5.60 -9.46
CA HIS A 127 -0.25 6.05 -10.55
C HIS A 127 0.05 5.00 -11.64
N ASN A 128 0.09 3.70 -11.35
CA ASN A 128 0.33 2.68 -12.39
C ASN A 128 -0.95 2.44 -13.21
N VAL A 129 -2.10 2.35 -12.53
CA VAL A 129 -3.39 2.17 -13.18
C VAL A 129 -3.76 3.39 -14.02
N ASN A 130 -3.59 4.60 -13.49
CA ASN A 130 -3.90 5.83 -14.23
C ASN A 130 -2.99 6.00 -15.46
N LYS A 131 -1.69 5.70 -15.35
CA LYS A 131 -0.77 5.72 -16.49
C LYS A 131 -1.19 4.73 -17.57
N GLU A 132 -1.56 3.53 -17.16
CA GLU A 132 -2.01 2.52 -18.10
C GLU A 132 -3.34 2.91 -18.74
N LEU A 133 -4.25 3.51 -17.97
CA LEU A 133 -5.53 4.00 -18.47
C LEU A 133 -5.39 5.13 -19.49
N ILE A 134 -4.42 6.04 -19.30
CA ILE A 134 -4.11 7.09 -20.29
C ILE A 134 -3.67 6.45 -21.61
N LYS A 135 -2.72 5.50 -21.57
CA LYS A 135 -2.30 4.78 -22.80
C LYS A 135 -3.46 4.10 -23.51
N ILE A 136 -4.35 3.45 -22.74
CA ILE A 136 -5.52 2.77 -23.29
C ILE A 136 -6.49 3.79 -23.88
N SER A 137 -6.73 4.90 -23.19
CA SER A 137 -7.60 5.97 -23.64
C SER A 137 -7.10 6.58 -24.95
N ASP A 138 -5.79 6.80 -25.07
CA ASP A 138 -5.18 7.38 -26.27
C ASP A 138 -5.21 6.37 -27.43
N ALA A 139 -4.79 5.13 -27.20
CA ALA A 139 -4.75 4.07 -28.21
C ALA A 139 -6.12 3.75 -28.79
N LEU A 140 -7.16 3.77 -27.96
CA LEU A 140 -8.54 3.42 -28.33
C LEU A 140 -9.44 4.65 -28.52
N ARG A 141 -8.89 5.87 -28.39
CA ARG A 141 -9.63 7.15 -28.47
C ARG A 141 -10.87 7.18 -27.59
N LEU A 142 -10.73 6.71 -26.34
CA LEU A 142 -11.87 6.52 -25.45
C LEU A 142 -12.33 7.84 -24.81
N ASN A 143 -11.47 8.83 -24.58
CA ASN A 143 -11.83 10.09 -23.89
C ASN A 143 -12.54 9.81 -22.55
N ILE A 144 -11.83 9.14 -21.62
CA ILE A 144 -12.37 8.72 -20.33
C ILE A 144 -12.28 9.88 -19.34
N GLU A 145 -13.41 10.27 -18.76
CA GLU A 145 -13.50 11.38 -17.80
C GLU A 145 -13.96 10.86 -16.43
N ASN A 146 -13.29 11.32 -15.37
CA ASN A 146 -13.61 11.02 -13.96
C ASN A 146 -14.01 9.55 -13.68
N PRO A 147 -13.20 8.56 -14.09
CA PRO A 147 -13.59 7.17 -13.97
C PRO A 147 -13.59 6.69 -12.51
N LYS A 148 -14.52 5.77 -12.19
CA LYS A 148 -14.45 5.01 -10.92
C LYS A 148 -13.59 3.77 -11.15
N ILE A 149 -12.48 3.66 -10.42
CA ILE A 149 -11.48 2.61 -10.60
C ILE A 149 -11.50 1.66 -9.40
N VAL A 150 -11.63 0.36 -9.68
CA VAL A 150 -11.51 -0.72 -8.70
C VAL A 150 -10.48 -1.73 -9.20
N SER A 151 -9.42 -1.97 -8.45
CA SER A 151 -8.35 -2.89 -8.84
C SER A 151 -8.10 -3.97 -7.80
N ASN A 152 -7.84 -5.19 -8.26
CA ASN A 152 -7.40 -6.32 -7.45
C ASN A 152 -6.40 -7.19 -8.25
N LYS A 153 -5.95 -8.31 -7.67
CA LYS A 153 -4.94 -9.19 -8.30
C LYS A 153 -5.47 -9.89 -9.55
N SER A 154 -6.79 -10.05 -9.65
CA SER A 154 -7.44 -10.69 -10.80
C SER A 154 -7.50 -9.74 -12.00
N PHE A 155 -7.98 -8.51 -11.79
CA PHE A 155 -8.10 -7.49 -12.85
C PHE A 155 -8.33 -6.09 -12.26
N THR A 156 -8.26 -5.09 -13.14
CA THR A 156 -8.72 -3.73 -12.87
C THR A 156 -10.01 -3.48 -13.64
N ARG A 157 -11.00 -2.90 -12.96
CA ARG A 157 -12.26 -2.43 -13.54
C ARG A 157 -12.31 -0.90 -13.48
N VAL A 158 -12.58 -0.30 -14.62
CA VAL A 158 -12.75 1.15 -14.77
C VAL A 158 -14.15 1.40 -15.28
N ARG A 159 -14.95 2.11 -14.49
CA ARG A 159 -16.29 2.52 -14.87
C ARG A 159 -16.26 3.92 -15.44
N ASP A 160 -16.74 4.05 -16.68
CA ASP A 160 -16.95 5.30 -17.38
C ASP A 160 -18.45 5.57 -17.46
N ASP A 161 -18.95 6.35 -16.48
CA ASP A 161 -20.37 6.65 -16.35
C ASP A 161 -20.86 7.64 -17.43
N ASN A 162 -19.95 8.42 -18.02
CA ASN A 162 -20.25 9.42 -19.06
C ASN A 162 -20.55 8.74 -20.40
N LYS A 163 -19.76 7.72 -20.76
CA LYS A 163 -19.94 6.94 -22.00
C LYS A 163 -20.63 5.58 -21.79
N LYS A 164 -21.21 5.35 -20.61
CA LYS A 164 -21.99 4.14 -20.26
C LYS A 164 -21.29 2.85 -20.66
N ARG A 165 -20.06 2.68 -20.15
CA ARG A 165 -19.24 1.50 -20.44
C ARG A 165 -18.33 1.15 -19.28
N THR A 166 -17.87 -0.09 -19.31
CA THR A 166 -16.91 -0.64 -18.35
C THR A 166 -15.67 -1.12 -19.09
N ILE A 167 -14.50 -0.70 -18.64
CA ILE A 167 -13.22 -1.15 -19.19
C ILE A 167 -12.61 -2.09 -18.15
N GLU A 168 -12.40 -3.34 -18.55
CA GLU A 168 -11.66 -4.31 -17.76
C GLU A 168 -10.27 -4.49 -18.36
N LEU A 169 -9.26 -4.45 -17.50
CA LEU A 169 -7.87 -4.51 -17.94
C LEU A 169 -7.02 -5.39 -17.01
N ILE A 170 -6.10 -6.14 -17.62
CA ILE A 170 -5.16 -7.04 -16.94
C ILE A 170 -3.78 -6.84 -17.55
N ALA A 171 -2.81 -6.40 -16.75
CA ALA A 171 -1.41 -6.33 -17.18
C ALA A 171 -0.61 -7.47 -16.52
N PRO A 172 -0.39 -8.61 -17.18
CA PRO A 172 0.41 -9.70 -16.63
C PRO A 172 1.89 -9.35 -16.47
N ASN A 173 2.36 -8.33 -17.20
CA ASN A 173 3.72 -7.80 -17.13
C ASN A 173 3.74 -6.32 -17.56
N LYS A 174 4.90 -5.67 -17.49
CA LYS A 174 5.07 -4.25 -17.88
C LYS A 174 4.94 -3.98 -19.38
N ALA A 175 5.03 -5.02 -20.21
CA ALA A 175 5.10 -4.89 -21.66
C ALA A 175 3.76 -5.14 -22.35
N THR A 176 2.75 -5.69 -21.66
CA THR A 176 1.49 -6.14 -22.28
C THR A 176 0.33 -5.89 -21.34
N THR A 177 -0.72 -5.27 -21.88
CA THR A 177 -2.01 -5.07 -21.21
C THR A 177 -3.14 -5.59 -22.09
N TYR A 178 -3.95 -6.48 -21.53
CA TYR A 178 -5.16 -6.98 -22.16
C TYR A 178 -6.33 -6.10 -21.76
N VAL A 179 -7.11 -5.66 -22.74
CA VAL A 179 -8.20 -4.69 -22.54
C VAL A 179 -9.49 -5.26 -23.11
N HIS A 180 -10.55 -5.14 -22.32
CA HIS A 180 -11.92 -5.47 -22.69
C HIS A 180 -12.83 -4.29 -22.37
N VAL A 181 -13.29 -3.58 -23.40
CA VAL A 181 -14.26 -2.49 -23.29
C VAL A 181 -15.65 -3.06 -23.52
N VAL A 182 -16.52 -2.93 -22.52
CA VAL A 182 -17.88 -3.45 -22.48
C VAL A 182 -18.85 -2.28 -22.40
N PRO A 183 -19.56 -1.94 -23.49
CA PRO A 183 -20.66 -0.97 -23.41
C PRO A 183 -21.83 -1.55 -22.60
N ASP A 184 -22.60 -0.68 -21.96
CA ASP A 184 -23.83 -1.10 -21.24
C ASP A 184 -24.93 -1.49 -22.23
N SER A 185 -24.93 -0.86 -23.41
CA SER A 185 -25.87 -1.15 -24.49
C SER A 185 -25.52 -2.46 -25.18
N LEU A 186 -26.50 -3.34 -25.32
CA LEU A 186 -26.37 -4.58 -26.09
C LEU A 186 -26.25 -4.33 -27.61
N ASN A 187 -26.59 -3.13 -28.06
CA ASN A 187 -26.51 -2.74 -29.47
C ASN A 187 -25.12 -2.21 -29.86
N GLU A 188 -24.22 -2.03 -28.89
CA GLU A 188 -22.85 -1.60 -29.13
C GLU A 188 -21.88 -2.79 -29.04
N SER A 189 -20.92 -2.84 -29.96
CA SER A 189 -19.92 -3.90 -29.96
C SER A 189 -18.86 -3.67 -28.89
N SER A 190 -18.63 -4.70 -28.05
CA SER A 190 -17.48 -4.71 -27.14
C SER A 190 -16.14 -4.67 -27.90
N THR A 191 -15.14 -3.98 -27.37
CA THR A 191 -13.77 -4.00 -27.92
C THR A 191 -12.87 -4.90 -27.10
N LYS A 192 -12.10 -5.77 -27.77
CA LYS A 192 -11.11 -6.67 -27.15
C LYS A 192 -9.77 -6.46 -27.83
N CYS A 193 -8.73 -6.14 -27.07
CA CYS A 193 -7.42 -5.87 -27.65
C CYS A 193 -6.26 -6.11 -26.68
N ILE A 194 -5.05 -6.06 -27.24
CA ILE A 194 -3.78 -6.00 -26.52
C ILE A 194 -3.11 -4.67 -26.83
N ILE A 195 -2.65 -3.99 -25.80
CA ILE A 195 -1.82 -2.79 -25.87
C ILE A 195 -0.45 -3.11 -25.28
N ASN A 196 0.63 -2.64 -25.92
CA ASN A 196 1.99 -2.87 -25.42
C ASN A 196 2.41 -1.82 -24.39
N GLY A 197 3.60 -2.01 -23.80
CA GLY A 197 4.16 -1.10 -22.79
C GLY A 197 4.34 0.35 -23.27
N LYS A 198 4.44 0.58 -24.59
CA LYS A 198 4.53 1.91 -25.22
C LYS A 198 3.17 2.56 -25.46
N GLY A 199 2.06 1.86 -25.25
CA GLY A 199 0.71 2.36 -25.51
C GLY A 199 0.24 2.14 -26.95
N GLU A 200 0.89 1.27 -27.71
CA GLU A 200 0.50 0.96 -29.09
C GLU A 200 -0.47 -0.23 -29.12
N LEU A 201 -1.47 -0.17 -30.00
CA LEU A 201 -2.39 -1.27 -30.25
C LEU A 201 -1.64 -2.40 -30.98
N VAL A 202 -1.45 -3.54 -30.31
CA VAL A 202 -0.74 -4.71 -30.86
C VAL A 202 -1.68 -5.59 -31.66
N LYS A 203 -2.87 -5.88 -31.11
CA LYS A 203 -3.86 -6.74 -31.74
C LYS A 203 -5.26 -6.37 -31.28
N LYS A 204 -6.19 -6.29 -32.23
CA LYS A 204 -7.64 -6.24 -31.98
C LYS A 204 -8.24 -7.61 -32.33
N PHE A 205 -9.19 -8.08 -31.52
CA PHE A 205 -9.83 -9.39 -31.68
C PHE A 205 -11.24 -9.17 -32.21
N GLU A 206 -11.41 -9.29 -33.53
CA GLU A 206 -12.66 -8.94 -34.22
C GLU A 206 -13.39 -10.18 -34.78
N THR A 207 -12.66 -11.25 -35.12
CA THR A 207 -13.28 -12.48 -35.63
C THR A 207 -13.90 -13.29 -34.50
N PRO A 208 -14.98 -14.06 -34.74
CA PRO A 208 -15.58 -14.91 -33.71
C PRO A 208 -14.57 -15.85 -33.04
N THR A 209 -13.67 -16.44 -33.82
CA THR A 209 -12.60 -17.33 -33.33
C THR A 209 -11.61 -16.59 -32.43
N ASP A 210 -11.17 -15.39 -32.83
CA ASP A 210 -10.28 -14.56 -32.01
C ASP A 210 -10.96 -14.09 -30.73
N ILE A 211 -12.24 -13.72 -30.78
CA ILE A 211 -13.02 -13.30 -29.60
C ILE A 211 -13.12 -14.45 -28.60
N ILE A 212 -13.43 -15.67 -29.05
CA ILE A 212 -13.46 -16.86 -28.18
C ILE A 212 -12.09 -17.09 -27.53
N ARG A 213 -11.00 -16.96 -28.31
CA ARG A 213 -9.63 -17.13 -27.81
C ARG A 213 -9.28 -16.08 -26.76
N PHE A 214 -9.61 -14.82 -27.02
CA PHE A 214 -9.43 -13.74 -26.06
C PHE A 214 -10.20 -14.01 -24.77
N ASN A 215 -11.48 -14.36 -24.86
CA ASN A 215 -12.30 -14.61 -23.67
C ASN A 215 -11.76 -15.75 -22.80
N LYS A 216 -11.31 -16.85 -23.43
CA LYS A 216 -10.66 -17.96 -22.71
C LYS A 216 -9.39 -17.51 -22.00
N LEU A 217 -8.51 -16.79 -22.70
CA LEU A 217 -7.26 -16.30 -22.14
C LEU A 217 -7.49 -15.27 -21.02
N PHE A 218 -8.39 -14.31 -21.25
CA PHE A 218 -8.73 -13.26 -20.29
C PHE A 218 -9.32 -13.84 -19.00
N LYS A 219 -10.23 -14.83 -19.13
CA LYS A 219 -10.78 -15.57 -17.97
C LYS A 219 -9.69 -16.33 -17.21
N LYS A 220 -8.78 -17.01 -17.93
CA LYS A 220 -7.64 -17.71 -17.32
C LYS A 220 -6.75 -16.76 -16.53
N MET A 221 -6.40 -15.60 -17.09
CA MET A 221 -5.58 -14.60 -16.38
C MET A 221 -6.28 -14.03 -15.15
N LYS A 222 -7.61 -13.82 -15.21
CA LYS A 222 -8.39 -13.44 -14.02
C LYS A 222 -8.26 -14.47 -12.90
N THR A 223 -8.34 -15.76 -13.21
CA THR A 223 -8.22 -16.82 -12.20
C THR A 223 -6.79 -16.96 -11.65
N GLU A 224 -5.78 -16.70 -12.48
CA GLU A 224 -4.37 -16.81 -12.09
C GLU A 224 -3.85 -15.60 -11.29
N ASN A 225 -4.66 -14.55 -11.11
CA ASN A 225 -4.32 -13.38 -10.30
C ASN A 225 -3.01 -12.68 -10.71
N VAL A 226 -2.78 -12.59 -12.02
CA VAL A 226 -1.52 -12.09 -12.61
C VAL A 226 -1.49 -10.57 -12.82
N ASN A 227 -2.48 -9.80 -12.37
CA ASN A 227 -2.54 -8.36 -12.63
C ASN A 227 -1.43 -7.58 -11.88
N GLN A 228 -0.35 -7.25 -12.57
CA GLN A 228 0.80 -6.53 -12.02
C GLN A 228 0.58 -5.02 -11.84
N LEU A 229 -0.57 -4.48 -12.24
CA LEU A 229 -0.89 -3.06 -11.99
C LEU A 229 -0.99 -2.74 -10.49
N ILE A 230 -1.25 -3.76 -9.67
CA ILE A 230 -1.30 -3.63 -8.21
C ILE A 230 -0.17 -4.36 -7.47
N ILE A 231 0.64 -5.16 -8.16
CA ILE A 231 1.70 -5.98 -7.56
C ILE A 231 3.03 -5.20 -7.64
N LYS A 232 3.77 -5.16 -6.54
CA LYS A 232 5.14 -4.63 -6.47
C LYS A 232 6.13 -5.69 -6.93
#